data_AF-A0A6G6K5B3-F1
#
_entry.id   AF-A0A6G6K5B3-F1
#
_cell.length_a   1.000
_cell.length_b   1.000
_cell.length_c   1.000
_cell.angle_alpha   90.00
_cell.angle_beta   90.00
_cell.angle_gamma   90.00
#
_symmetry.space_group_name_H-M   'P 1'
#
loop_
_entity.id
_entity.type
_entity.pdbx_description
1 polymer ?
#
loop_
_entity_poly.entity_id
_entity_poly.type
_entity_poly.pdbx_seq_one_letter_code
_entity_poly.pdbx_strand_id
1 'polypeptide(L)'
;MPATTLPEVRFRMFRERAGLSHDEAARLMDISSPSVWGIESYDDELSLCYSPNHVRQFCRVLGIHPGELFAVETAESPVTATELVQLIHAQCLARGITLESFEDAVGWWLSACMEPPERLLEDMSIDGLQELCRELGIHWHRVILSL
;
A
#
# COMPACT_ATOMS: atom_id res chain seq x y z
N MET A 1 -6.84 5.93 -25.81
CA MET A 1 -7.04 5.54 -24.40
C MET A 1 -5.66 5.35 -23.81
N PRO A 2 -5.23 6.08 -22.78
CA PRO A 2 -3.96 5.75 -22.15
C PRO A 2 -4.17 4.38 -21.51
N ALA A 3 -3.36 3.39 -21.88
CA ALA A 3 -3.38 2.11 -21.20
C ALA A 3 -3.01 2.39 -19.74
N THR A 4 -3.96 2.19 -18.81
CA THR A 4 -3.69 2.18 -17.38
C THR A 4 -2.69 1.06 -17.15
N THR A 5 -1.42 1.42 -17.17
CA THR A 5 -0.32 0.46 -17.11
C THR A 5 -0.32 -0.09 -15.70
N LEU A 6 -0.49 -1.41 -15.58
CA LEU A 6 -0.65 -2.10 -14.31
C LEU A 6 0.61 -1.95 -13.43
N PRO A 7 0.49 -2.03 -12.09
CA PRO A 7 1.60 -1.78 -11.16
C PRO A 7 2.86 -2.62 -11.43
N GLU A 8 2.70 -3.90 -11.77
CA GLU A 8 3.80 -4.84 -12.10
C GLU A 8 4.57 -4.40 -13.36
N VAL A 9 3.85 -3.88 -14.36
CA VAL A 9 4.45 -3.36 -15.59
C VAL A 9 5.20 -2.06 -15.31
N ARG A 10 4.61 -1.17 -14.49
CA ARG A 10 5.24 0.09 -14.08
C ARG A 10 6.48 -0.16 -13.24
N PHE A 11 6.43 -1.11 -12.31
CA PHE A 11 7.56 -1.50 -11.49
C PHE A 11 8.75 -1.91 -12.37
N ARG A 12 8.52 -2.81 -13.34
CA ARG A 12 9.53 -3.22 -14.31
C ARG A 12 10.10 -2.03 -15.08
N MET A 13 9.23 -1.19 -15.64
CA MET A 13 9.64 0.00 -16.40
C MET A 13 10.53 0.92 -15.57
N PHE A 14 10.17 1.17 -14.30
CA PHE A 14 10.95 2.04 -13.43
C PHE A 14 12.25 1.41 -12.97
N ARG A 15 12.30 0.09 -12.75
CA ARG A 15 13.55 -0.63 -12.45
C ARG A 15 14.52 -0.52 -13.62
N GLU A 16 14.05 -0.78 -14.83
CA GLU A 16 14.84 -0.67 -16.05
C GLU A 16 15.32 0.75 -16.30
N ARG A 17 14.45 1.75 -16.07
CA ARG A 17 14.81 3.18 -16.14
C ARG A 17 15.89 3.56 -15.13
N ALA A 18 15.86 2.99 -13.94
CA ALA A 18 16.88 3.18 -12.91
C ALA A 18 18.19 2.42 -13.23
N GLY A 19 18.21 1.61 -14.29
CA GLY A 19 19.38 0.82 -14.70
C GLY A 19 19.68 -0.35 -13.76
N LEU A 20 18.70 -0.81 -12.98
CA LEU A 20 18.90 -1.84 -11.97
C LEU A 20 18.60 -3.23 -12.56
N SER A 21 19.48 -4.19 -12.32
CA SER A 21 19.16 -5.61 -12.45
C SER A 21 18.19 -6.08 -11.35
N HIS A 22 17.58 -7.26 -11.51
CA HIS A 22 16.73 -7.86 -10.46
C HIS A 22 17.50 -8.05 -9.15
N ASP A 23 18.75 -8.52 -9.20
CA ASP A 23 19.57 -8.75 -8.00
C ASP A 23 19.96 -7.45 -7.30
N GLU A 24 20.27 -6.39 -8.05
CA GLU A 24 20.57 -5.08 -7.48
C GLU A 24 19.33 -4.45 -6.85
N ALA A 25 18.19 -4.50 -7.55
CA ALA A 25 16.93 -4.02 -7.01
C ALA A 25 16.57 -4.77 -5.72
N ALA A 26 16.61 -6.10 -5.74
CA ALA A 26 16.34 -6.95 -4.58
C ALA A 26 17.20 -6.57 -3.37
N ARG A 27 18.52 -6.45 -3.58
CA ARG A 27 19.46 -6.06 -2.53
C ARG A 27 19.18 -4.67 -1.95
N LEU A 28 18.81 -3.70 -2.79
CA LEU A 28 18.50 -2.33 -2.36
C LEU A 28 17.12 -2.23 -1.68
N MET A 29 16.18 -3.08 -2.08
CA MET A 29 14.82 -3.18 -1.56
C MET A 29 14.71 -4.11 -0.35
N ASP A 30 15.82 -4.76 0.05
CA ASP A 30 15.89 -5.73 1.14
C ASP A 30 14.89 -6.90 1.00
N ILE A 31 14.75 -7.39 -0.24
CA ILE A 31 13.92 -8.56 -0.58
C ILE A 31 14.75 -9.57 -1.37
N SER A 32 14.18 -10.75 -1.63
CA SER A 32 14.87 -11.77 -2.43
C SER A 32 14.83 -11.45 -3.94
N SER A 33 15.82 -11.89 -4.71
CA SER A 33 15.77 -11.72 -6.19
C SER A 33 14.53 -12.35 -6.82
N PRO A 34 14.09 -13.58 -6.44
CA PRO A 34 12.82 -14.14 -6.91
C PRO A 34 11.60 -13.26 -6.61
N SER A 35 11.61 -12.50 -5.50
CA SER A 35 10.53 -11.58 -5.15
C SER A 35 10.38 -10.45 -6.17
N VAL A 36 11.49 -9.92 -6.72
CA VAL A 36 11.43 -8.91 -7.80
C VAL A 36 10.79 -9.49 -9.06
N TRP A 37 11.13 -10.74 -9.40
CA TRP A 37 10.47 -11.43 -10.51
C TRP A 37 8.98 -11.64 -10.26
N GLY A 38 8.61 -12.01 -9.03
CA GLY A 38 7.21 -12.12 -8.63
C GLY A 38 6.45 -10.82 -8.84
N ILE A 39 7.00 -9.71 -8.33
CA ILE A 39 6.40 -8.37 -8.45
C ILE A 39 6.15 -8.00 -9.92
N GLU A 40 7.07 -8.37 -10.82
CA GLU A 40 6.96 -8.03 -12.24
C GLU A 40 6.12 -9.02 -13.06
N SER A 41 5.75 -10.17 -12.50
CA SER A 41 5.11 -11.28 -13.24
C SER A 41 3.68 -11.56 -12.81
N TYR A 42 3.30 -11.17 -11.60
CA TYR A 42 1.98 -11.41 -11.04
C TYR A 42 1.33 -10.08 -10.63
N ASP A 43 0.07 -9.90 -11.00
CA ASP A 43 -0.70 -8.67 -10.82
C ASP A 43 -1.11 -8.42 -9.35
N ASP A 44 -1.13 -9.47 -8.54
CA ASP A 44 -1.51 -9.45 -7.13
C ASP A 44 -0.32 -9.52 -6.16
N GLU A 45 0.89 -9.80 -6.62
CA GLU A 45 2.07 -9.95 -5.76
C GLU A 45 2.34 -8.66 -4.96
N LEU A 46 2.25 -7.49 -5.59
CA LEU A 46 2.39 -6.21 -4.91
C LEU A 46 1.31 -5.98 -3.85
N SER A 47 0.06 -6.40 -4.12
CA SER A 47 -1.05 -6.17 -3.20
C SER A 47 -1.05 -7.13 -2.02
N LEU A 48 -0.77 -8.41 -2.27
CA LEU A 48 -0.88 -9.49 -1.29
C LEU A 48 0.35 -9.61 -0.40
N CYS A 49 1.55 -9.41 -0.94
CA CYS A 49 2.80 -9.75 -0.24
C CYS A 49 3.46 -8.56 0.47
N TYR A 50 3.11 -7.32 0.11
CA TYR A 50 3.83 -6.14 0.57
C TYR A 50 2.93 -5.13 1.27
N SER A 51 3.51 -4.46 2.26
CA SER A 51 2.88 -3.37 2.98
C SER A 51 3.14 -2.01 2.33
N PRO A 52 2.36 -0.97 2.66
CA PRO A 52 2.62 0.39 2.19
C PRO A 52 4.06 0.86 2.47
N ASN A 53 4.66 0.46 3.58
CA ASN A 53 6.04 0.79 3.90
C ASN A 53 7.05 0.12 2.95
N HIS A 54 6.82 -1.13 2.58
CA HIS A 54 7.63 -1.79 1.54
C HIS A 54 7.51 -1.05 0.21
N VAL A 55 6.28 -0.69 -0.20
CA VAL A 55 6.08 0.08 -1.43
C VAL A 55 6.80 1.42 -1.40
N ARG A 56 6.76 2.13 -0.26
CA ARG A 56 7.53 3.36 -0.05
C ARG A 56 9.03 3.13 -0.25
N GLN A 57 9.58 2.06 0.32
CA GLN A 57 10.99 1.69 0.12
C GLN A 57 11.30 1.38 -1.35
N PHE A 58 10.45 0.62 -2.03
CA PHE A 58 10.63 0.28 -3.44
C PHE A 58 10.62 1.55 -4.30
N CYS A 59 9.68 2.44 -4.07
CA CYS A 59 9.58 3.72 -4.77
C CYS A 59 10.83 4.59 -4.55
N ARG A 60 11.39 4.60 -3.34
CA ARG A 60 12.67 5.28 -3.06
C ARG A 60 13.83 4.69 -3.84
N VAL A 61 13.93 3.36 -3.95
CA VAL A 61 14.97 2.69 -4.75
C VAL A 61 14.82 2.98 -6.24
N LEU A 62 13.58 3.01 -6.73
CA LEU A 62 13.24 3.27 -8.14
C LEU A 62 13.26 4.76 -8.52
N GLY A 63 13.39 5.66 -7.53
CA GLY A 63 13.36 7.10 -7.73
C GLY A 63 12.02 7.61 -8.27
N ILE A 64 10.91 7.12 -7.72
CA ILE A 64 9.53 7.51 -8.09
C ILE A 64 8.71 7.85 -6.86
N HIS A 65 7.60 8.55 -7.07
CA HIS A 65 6.53 8.69 -6.09
C HIS A 65 5.59 7.47 -6.14
N PRO A 66 5.04 6.98 -5.00
CA PRO A 66 4.10 5.85 -4.99
C PRO A 66 2.87 6.04 -5.90
N GLY A 67 2.40 7.28 -6.04
CA GLY A 67 1.33 7.62 -7.00
C GLY A 67 1.69 7.31 -8.46
N GLU A 68 2.96 7.38 -8.85
CA GLU A 68 3.40 7.02 -10.21
C GLU A 68 3.37 5.50 -10.42
N LEU A 69 3.66 4.71 -9.39
CA LEU A 69 3.63 3.25 -9.44
C LEU A 69 2.22 2.71 -9.66
N PHE A 70 1.23 3.27 -8.95
CA PHE A 70 -0.17 2.84 -9.03
C PHE A 70 -1.03 3.65 -9.99
N ALA A 71 -0.43 4.55 -10.79
CA ALA A 71 -1.14 5.44 -11.71
C ALA A 71 -2.29 6.21 -11.01
N VAL A 72 -2.01 6.76 -9.82
CA VAL A 72 -3.02 7.45 -9.02
C VAL A 72 -3.41 8.78 -9.68
N GLU A 73 -4.65 8.87 -10.13
CA GLU A 73 -5.26 10.08 -10.72
C GLU A 73 -6.43 10.58 -9.84
N THR A 74 -6.16 10.97 -8.59
CA THR A 74 -7.19 11.59 -7.73
C THR A 74 -6.82 13.01 -7.34
N ALA A 75 -7.84 13.87 -7.26
CA ALA A 75 -7.74 15.24 -6.75
C ALA A 75 -8.03 15.32 -5.23
N GLU A 76 -8.40 14.20 -4.60
CA GLU A 76 -8.64 14.14 -3.17
C GLU A 76 -7.36 14.27 -2.35
N SER A 77 -7.45 14.91 -1.19
CA SER A 77 -6.31 15.07 -0.29
C SER A 77 -5.78 13.72 0.22
N PRO A 78 -4.45 13.56 0.34
CA PRO A 78 -3.85 12.40 0.97
C PRO A 78 -4.38 12.16 2.39
N VAL A 79 -4.35 10.90 2.83
CA VAL A 79 -4.76 10.48 4.18
C VAL A 79 -3.56 9.83 4.86
N THR A 80 -3.07 10.48 5.92
CA THR A 80 -1.95 9.99 6.73
C THR A 80 -2.35 8.80 7.61
N ALA A 81 -1.35 8.09 8.16
CA ALA A 81 -1.60 7.00 9.11
C ALA A 81 -2.41 7.45 10.34
N THR A 82 -2.10 8.63 10.90
CA THR A 82 -2.85 9.21 12.02
C THR A 82 -4.30 9.48 11.65
N GLU A 83 -4.56 10.08 10.48
CA GLU A 83 -5.92 10.31 10.00
C GLU A 83 -6.67 9.00 9.74
N LEU A 84 -5.98 7.97 9.25
CA LEU A 84 -6.56 6.65 9.03
C LEU A 84 -7.03 6.03 10.36
N VAL A 85 -6.21 6.09 11.42
CA VAL A 85 -6.59 5.66 12.78
C VAL A 85 -7.79 6.45 13.30
N GLN A 86 -7.81 7.77 13.09
CA GLN A 86 -8.94 8.62 13.49
C GLN A 86 -10.24 8.23 12.76
N LEU A 87 -10.16 7.91 11.46
CA LEU A 87 -11.30 7.45 10.66
C LEU A 87 -11.84 6.11 11.16
N ILE A 88 -10.96 5.17 11.55
CA ILE A 88 -11.38 3.89 12.16
C ILE A 88 -12.19 4.14 13.42
N HIS A 89 -11.68 4.96 14.34
CA HIS A 89 -12.40 5.27 15.58
C HIS A 89 -13.71 6.01 15.33
N ALA A 90 -13.72 6.97 14.41
CA ALA A 90 -14.92 7.71 14.02
C ALA A 90 -15.99 6.76 13.43
N GLN A 91 -15.58 5.79 12.60
CA GLN A 91 -16.47 4.81 12.00
C GLN A 91 -17.06 3.86 13.04
N CYS A 92 -16.25 3.37 13.98
CA CYS A 92 -16.73 2.55 15.10
C CYS A 92 -17.79 3.31 15.91
N LEU A 93 -17.51 4.58 16.25
CA LEU A 93 -18.44 5.43 16.98
C LEU A 93 -19.73 5.70 16.19
N ALA A 94 -19.64 6.02 14.90
CA ALA A 94 -20.79 6.32 14.05
C ALA A 94 -21.71 5.10 13.85
N ARG A 95 -21.14 3.90 13.75
CA ARG A 95 -21.89 2.63 13.64
C ARG A 95 -22.34 2.08 14.99
N GLY A 96 -21.82 2.60 16.10
CA GLY A 96 -22.09 2.08 17.45
C GLY A 96 -21.53 0.67 17.67
N ILE A 97 -20.42 0.34 17.01
CA ILE A 97 -19.76 -0.98 17.09
C ILE A 97 -18.43 -0.89 17.84
N THR A 98 -17.96 -2.01 18.35
CA THR A 98 -16.62 -2.13 18.94
C THR A 98 -15.55 -2.20 17.84
N LEU A 99 -14.29 -1.97 18.23
CA LEU A 99 -13.16 -2.17 17.32
C LEU A 99 -13.08 -3.63 16.85
N GLU A 100 -13.29 -4.60 17.74
CA GLU A 100 -13.31 -6.03 17.41
C GLU A 100 -14.35 -6.36 16.32
N SER A 101 -15.57 -5.84 16.42
CA SER A 101 -16.58 -6.04 15.37
C SER A 101 -16.23 -5.35 14.05
N PHE A 102 -15.44 -4.26 14.10
CA PHE A 102 -14.94 -3.62 12.89
C PHE A 102 -13.78 -4.43 12.26
N GLU A 103 -12.89 -4.98 13.09
CA GLU A 103 -11.82 -5.90 12.67
C GLU A 103 -12.37 -7.13 11.96
N ASP A 104 -13.45 -7.73 12.48
CA ASP A 104 -14.14 -8.86 11.85
C ASP A 104 -14.65 -8.53 10.43
N ALA A 105 -15.12 -7.29 10.22
CA ALA A 105 -15.61 -6.84 8.92
C ALA A 105 -14.48 -6.56 7.92
N VAL A 106 -13.36 -6.00 8.39
CA VAL A 106 -12.17 -5.73 7.57
C VAL A 106 -11.37 -7.00 7.29
N GLY A 107 -11.42 -7.99 8.19
CA GLY A 107 -10.60 -9.19 8.14
C GLY A 107 -9.17 -8.99 8.62
N TRP A 108 -8.90 -7.95 9.42
CA TRP A 108 -7.58 -7.60 9.94
C TRP A 108 -7.61 -7.27 11.43
N TRP A 109 -6.55 -7.69 12.14
CA TRP A 109 -6.39 -7.40 13.57
C TRP A 109 -5.77 -6.01 13.81
N LEU A 110 -6.57 -4.96 13.70
CA LEU A 110 -6.14 -3.56 13.73
C LEU A 110 -5.59 -3.11 15.09
N SER A 111 -6.14 -3.61 16.19
CA SER A 111 -5.74 -3.28 17.56
C SER A 111 -4.29 -3.67 17.87
N ALA A 112 -3.69 -4.57 17.10
CA ALA A 112 -2.27 -4.90 17.19
C ALA A 112 -1.35 -3.87 16.50
N CYS A 113 -1.87 -3.14 15.50
CA CYS A 113 -1.07 -2.30 14.61
C CYS A 113 -1.51 -0.83 14.51
N MET A 114 -2.44 -0.36 15.35
CA MET A 114 -2.87 1.05 15.39
C MET A 114 -2.03 1.97 16.29
N GLU A 115 -1.10 1.43 17.09
CA GLU A 115 -0.23 2.20 17.99
C GLU A 115 1.25 1.77 17.86
N PRO A 116 2.14 2.65 17.39
CA PRO A 116 1.85 3.97 16.82
C PRO A 116 1.10 3.85 15.46
N PRO A 117 0.37 4.89 14.98
CA PRO A 117 -0.43 4.80 13.76
C PRO A 117 0.32 4.30 12.53
N GLU A 118 1.60 4.63 12.41
CA GLU A 118 2.47 4.22 11.31
C GLU A 118 2.62 2.71 11.20
N ARG A 119 2.44 1.97 12.30
CA ARG A 119 2.51 0.51 12.31
C ARG A 119 1.45 -0.13 11.40
N LEU A 120 0.30 0.53 11.18
CA LEU A 120 -0.68 0.09 10.18
C LEU A 120 -0.05 -0.03 8.80
N LEU A 121 0.82 0.91 8.43
CA LEU A 121 1.47 0.95 7.12
C LEU A 121 2.66 -0.01 7.02
N GLU A 122 3.14 -0.52 8.16
CA GLU A 122 4.24 -1.48 8.24
C GLU A 122 3.74 -2.91 8.17
N ASP A 123 2.71 -3.23 8.95
CA ASP A 123 2.25 -4.61 9.18
C ASP A 123 1.13 -5.03 8.22
N MET A 124 0.36 -4.08 7.69
CA MET A 124 -0.77 -4.38 6.79
C MET A 124 -0.32 -4.49 5.34
N SER A 125 -0.79 -5.50 4.61
CA SER A 125 -0.59 -5.57 3.17
C SER A 125 -1.38 -4.47 2.43
N ILE A 126 -1.01 -4.16 1.20
CA ILE A 126 -1.79 -3.24 0.35
C ILE A 126 -3.21 -3.76 0.15
N ASP A 127 -3.42 -5.07 0.01
CA ASP A 127 -4.75 -5.69 -0.05
C ASP A 127 -5.55 -5.43 1.24
N GLY A 128 -4.94 -5.64 2.41
CA GLY A 128 -5.57 -5.30 3.69
C GLY A 128 -5.93 -3.81 3.79
N LEU A 129 -5.08 -2.94 3.27
CA LEU A 129 -5.35 -1.50 3.21
C LEU A 129 -6.54 -1.18 2.29
N GLN A 130 -6.68 -1.89 1.16
CA GLN A 130 -7.82 -1.75 0.27
C GLN A 130 -9.13 -2.14 0.96
N GLU A 131 -9.15 -3.28 1.66
CA GLU A 131 -10.31 -3.75 2.42
C GLU A 131 -10.67 -2.77 3.55
N LEU A 132 -9.68 -2.29 4.30
CA LEU A 132 -9.86 -1.28 5.34
C LEU A 132 -10.46 0.02 4.77
N CYS A 133 -9.87 0.55 3.71
CA CYS A 133 -10.33 1.79 3.08
C CYS A 133 -11.75 1.64 2.52
N ARG A 134 -12.11 0.46 1.99
CA ARG A 134 -13.46 0.14 1.53
C ARG A 134 -14.47 0.20 2.69
N GLU A 135 -14.15 -0.37 3.85
CA GLU A 135 -15.01 -0.29 5.05
C GLU A 135 -15.13 1.14 5.61
N LEU A 136 -14.10 1.97 5.43
CA LEU A 136 -14.11 3.39 5.78
C LEU A 136 -14.81 4.27 4.72
N GLY A 137 -15.12 3.72 3.54
CA GLY A 137 -15.73 4.47 2.44
C GLY A 137 -14.79 5.49 1.78
N ILE A 138 -13.48 5.27 1.85
CA ILE A 138 -12.46 6.12 1.20
C ILE A 138 -11.68 5.33 0.15
N HIS A 139 -11.09 6.02 -0.82
CA HIS A 139 -10.22 5.37 -1.80
C HIS A 139 -8.80 5.20 -1.25
N TRP A 140 -8.29 3.97 -1.21
CA TRP A 140 -6.97 3.63 -0.64
C TRP A 140 -5.79 4.38 -1.28
N HIS A 141 -5.91 4.77 -2.56
CA HIS A 141 -4.95 5.67 -3.22
C HIS A 141 -4.64 6.95 -2.42
N ARG A 142 -5.58 7.46 -1.61
CA ARG A 142 -5.33 8.63 -0.75
C ARG A 142 -4.27 8.34 0.31
N VAL A 143 -4.23 7.11 0.81
CA VAL A 143 -3.19 6.67 1.75
C VAL A 143 -1.85 6.52 1.03
N ILE A 144 -1.85 5.95 -0.17
CA ILE A 144 -0.65 5.83 -1.03
C ILE A 144 0.00 7.18 -1.33
N LEU A 145 -0.81 8.23 -1.55
CA LEU A 145 -0.31 9.57 -1.80
C LEU A 145 0.35 10.23 -0.58
N SER A 146 0.20 9.66 0.61
CA SER A 146 0.79 10.19 1.86
C SER A 146 2.14 9.54 2.23
N LEU A 147 2.56 8.51 1.49
CA LEU A 147 3.73 7.69 1.78
C LEU A 147 5.06 8.41 1.56
#